data_AF-A0AAI9RPS5-F1
#
_entry.id   AF-A0AAI9RPS5-F1
#
_cell.length_a   1.000
_cell.length_b   1.000
_cell.length_c   1.000
_cell.angle_alpha   90.00
_cell.angle_beta   90.00
_cell.angle_gamma   90.00
#
_symmetry.space_group_name_H-M   'P 1'
#
loop_
_entity.id
_entity.type
_entity.pdbx_description
1 polymer ?
#
loop_
_entity_poly.entity_id
_entity_poly.type
_entity_poly.pdbx_seq_one_letter_code
_entity_poly.pdbx_strand_id
1 'polypeptide(L)'
;MGRHITVKNKSENFSFQVDKKTITTVIALALLAIAILMMSLSVGSSFISPWVIIKNLMGIVEPDFILNELRLPRVLLAFMVGAALGVAGSILQAIIRNPLASPDIIGITAGASAGAIIFIVVFLGTVSAVFMPVAAILGAVIVASIIYLLAWNNGVTPIRLVLIGIGIAAAMKAIVLMMIVLSDTAVTTKAYLWLTGSLYGSNWGHVYSMLPFVLLFIPLTAFLARSVSVKELGDDIATGLGVKVQSRRFLLLLISVVLAGTAAAFAGGIEFVGLIAPHIGRLLIGRSFAALIPVSALIGGMIVVLADFVARTAFLPLDLPAGVFTAAIGAPFFIYLLFRNRNG
;
A
#
# COMPACT_ATOMS: atom_id res chain seq x y z
N MET A 1 15.92 21.16 25.93
CA MET A 1 16.64 20.25 25.03
C MET A 1 15.89 20.20 23.70
N GLY A 2 16.47 20.65 22.57
CA GLY A 2 15.73 21.00 21.35
C GLY A 2 14.89 19.86 20.75
N ARG A 3 13.63 20.16 20.40
CA ARG A 3 12.62 19.25 19.82
C ARG A 3 12.95 18.81 18.38
N HIS A 4 13.78 19.59 17.69
CA HIS A 4 14.15 19.36 16.29
C HIS A 4 15.67 19.16 16.15
N ILE A 5 16.07 18.26 15.26
CA ILE A 5 17.45 18.10 14.78
C ILE A 5 17.52 18.73 13.40
N THR A 6 18.47 19.65 13.20
CA THR A 6 18.73 20.25 11.88
C THR A 6 19.87 19.49 11.21
N VAL A 7 19.58 18.74 10.16
CA VAL A 7 20.57 18.10 9.27
C VAL A 7 20.88 19.09 8.15
N LYS A 8 22.12 19.58 8.08
CA LYS A 8 22.59 20.48 7.01
C LYS A 8 23.59 19.77 6.12
N ASN A 9 23.56 20.03 4.81
CA ASN A 9 24.66 19.65 3.91
C ASN A 9 25.84 20.63 4.10
N LYS A 10 27.09 20.18 3.85
CA LYS A 10 28.33 20.97 3.94
C LYS A 10 28.33 22.26 3.10
N SER A 11 27.49 22.35 2.05
CA SER A 11 27.37 23.55 1.22
C SER A 11 26.24 24.52 1.65
N GLU A 12 25.60 24.30 2.79
CA GLU A 12 24.47 25.10 3.36
C GLU A 12 23.22 25.27 2.48
N ASN A 13 23.20 24.77 1.23
CA ASN A 13 22.06 24.87 0.30
C ASN A 13 20.82 24.04 0.73
N PHE A 14 20.98 23.14 1.70
CA PHE A 14 19.90 22.28 2.20
C PHE A 14 19.97 22.16 3.73
N SER A 15 18.88 22.53 4.41
CA SER A 15 18.66 22.27 5.84
C SER A 15 17.41 21.41 6.04
N PHE A 16 17.47 20.40 6.92
CA PHE A 16 16.40 19.45 7.23
C PHE A 16 16.10 19.49 8.72
N GLN A 17 14.93 19.99 9.12
CA GLN A 17 14.46 19.86 10.50
C GLN A 17 13.64 18.59 10.65
N VAL A 18 14.11 17.65 11.46
CA VAL A 18 13.41 16.41 11.78
C VAL A 18 13.09 16.42 13.28
N ASP A 19 11.85 16.12 13.64
CA ASP A 19 11.46 15.96 15.05
C ASP A 19 12.18 14.72 15.62
N LYS A 20 12.82 14.87 16.78
CA LYS A 20 13.48 13.76 17.49
C LYS A 20 12.53 12.58 17.72
N LYS A 21 11.27 12.87 18.04
CA LYS A 21 10.23 11.85 18.26
C LYS A 21 10.00 11.01 17.00
N THR A 22 10.05 11.62 15.82
CA THR A 22 9.89 10.89 14.55
C THR A 22 11.04 9.92 14.34
N ILE A 23 12.28 10.36 14.58
CA ILE A 23 13.47 9.50 14.42
C ILE A 23 13.39 8.31 15.37
N THR A 24 13.13 8.54 16.65
CA THR A 24 13.01 7.45 17.64
C THR A 24 11.88 6.48 17.29
N THR A 25 10.75 7.00 16.80
CA THR A 25 9.63 6.16 16.37
C THR A 25 9.99 5.32 15.15
N VAL A 26 10.64 5.90 14.15
CA VAL A 26 11.08 5.18 12.94
C VAL A 26 12.09 4.07 13.29
N ILE A 27 13.05 4.35 14.18
CA ILE A 27 14.02 3.34 14.63
C ILE A 27 13.30 2.20 15.38
N ALA A 28 12.40 2.53 16.31
CA ALA A 28 11.64 1.53 17.05
C ALA A 28 10.78 0.65 16.12
N LEU A 29 10.09 1.26 15.16
CA LEU A 29 9.29 0.55 14.16
C LEU A 29 10.16 -0.30 13.22
N ALA A 30 11.36 0.17 12.86
CA ALA A 30 12.28 -0.61 12.03
C ALA A 30 12.78 -1.86 12.76
N LEU A 31 13.14 -1.73 14.05
CA LEU A 31 13.52 -2.88 14.88
C LEU A 31 12.36 -3.87 15.04
N LEU A 32 11.15 -3.36 15.27
CA LEU A 32 9.95 -4.19 15.36
C LEU A 32 9.64 -4.89 14.03
N ALA A 33 9.80 -4.20 12.91
CA ALA A 33 9.63 -4.78 11.57
C ALA A 33 10.63 -5.93 11.35
N ILE A 34 11.90 -5.75 11.70
CA ILE A 34 12.91 -6.82 11.61
C ILE A 34 12.48 -8.03 12.45
N ALA A 35 12.01 -7.82 13.69
CA ALA A 35 11.54 -8.91 14.54
C ALA A 35 10.36 -9.66 13.92
N ILE A 36 9.38 -8.94 13.35
CA ILE A 36 8.21 -9.54 12.67
C ILE A 36 8.62 -10.30 11.40
N LEU A 37 9.53 -9.74 10.60
CA LEU A 37 10.06 -10.40 9.40
C LEU A 37 10.77 -11.70 9.80
N MET A 38 11.63 -11.66 10.83
CA MET A 38 12.30 -12.85 11.36
C MET A 38 11.33 -13.90 11.88
N MET A 39 10.30 -13.48 12.62
CA MET A 39 9.24 -14.38 13.10
C MET A 39 8.54 -15.06 11.92
N SER A 40 8.15 -14.29 10.90
CA SER A 40 7.52 -14.82 9.70
C SER A 40 8.47 -15.81 8.99
N LEU A 41 9.73 -15.46 8.75
CA LEU A 41 10.69 -16.39 8.10
C LEU A 41 10.88 -17.70 8.90
N SER A 42 10.81 -17.64 10.23
CA SER A 42 11.05 -18.79 11.11
C SER A 42 9.90 -19.80 11.12
N VAL A 43 8.66 -19.30 11.14
CA VAL A 43 7.48 -20.13 11.37
C VAL A 43 6.73 -20.40 10.05
N GLY A 44 6.35 -21.66 9.83
CA GLY A 44 5.64 -22.14 8.64
C GLY A 44 5.35 -23.63 8.78
N SER A 45 5.17 -24.35 7.67
CA SER A 45 5.00 -25.82 7.66
C SER A 45 6.14 -26.57 8.35
N SER A 46 7.35 -26.01 8.30
CA SER A 46 8.52 -26.43 9.08
C SER A 46 9.07 -25.27 9.91
N PHE A 47 9.57 -25.52 11.11
CA PHE A 47 10.24 -24.49 11.88
C PHE A 47 11.70 -24.33 11.44
N ILE A 48 12.12 -23.10 11.13
CA ILE A 48 13.50 -22.74 10.83
C ILE A 48 13.97 -21.79 11.93
N SER A 49 15.05 -22.14 12.63
CA SER A 49 15.57 -21.31 13.71
C SER A 49 16.01 -19.92 13.19
N PRO A 50 15.69 -18.82 13.91
CA PRO A 50 16.16 -17.48 13.57
C PRO A 50 17.68 -17.40 13.37
N TRP A 51 18.45 -18.15 14.16
CA TRP A 51 19.91 -18.20 14.04
C TRP A 51 20.38 -18.83 12.72
N VAL A 52 19.66 -19.84 12.23
CA VAL A 52 19.94 -20.46 10.93
C VAL A 52 19.61 -19.49 9.81
N ILE A 53 18.51 -18.75 9.92
CA ILE A 53 18.13 -17.71 8.95
C ILE A 53 19.22 -16.63 8.86
N ILE A 54 19.72 -16.13 10.01
CA ILE A 54 20.79 -15.14 10.02
C ILE A 54 22.06 -15.70 9.36
N LYS A 55 22.48 -16.92 9.73
CA LYS A 55 23.65 -17.56 9.10
C LYS A 55 23.48 -17.76 7.60
N ASN A 56 22.27 -18.11 7.17
CA ASN A 56 21.95 -18.32 5.75
C ASN A 56 22.04 -16.99 4.98
N LEU A 57 21.45 -15.92 5.51
CA LEU A 57 21.53 -14.57 4.94
C LEU A 57 22.96 -14.02 4.91
N MET A 58 23.82 -14.43 5.84
CA MET A 58 25.24 -14.07 5.86
C MET A 58 26.10 -14.95 4.92
N GLY A 59 25.52 -15.96 4.26
CA GLY A 59 26.25 -16.91 3.42
C GLY A 59 27.16 -17.87 4.19
N ILE A 60 26.92 -18.06 5.50
CA ILE A 60 27.72 -18.94 6.37
C ILE A 60 27.28 -20.41 6.24
N VAL A 61 26.01 -20.64 5.88
CA VAL A 61 25.44 -21.98 5.65
C VAL A 61 24.88 -22.07 4.24
N GLU A 62 24.77 -23.30 3.73
CA GLU A 62 24.21 -23.57 2.40
C GLU A 62 22.79 -22.97 2.25
N PRO A 63 22.44 -22.42 1.07
CA PRO A 63 21.11 -21.91 0.77
C PRO A 63 20.02 -22.98 0.97
N ASP A 64 19.09 -22.73 1.90
CA ASP A 64 17.89 -23.55 2.08
C ASP A 64 16.81 -23.14 1.07
N PHE A 65 16.27 -24.09 0.30
CA PHE A 65 15.28 -23.81 -0.75
C PHE A 65 13.98 -23.23 -0.18
N ILE A 66 13.48 -23.76 0.95
CA ILE A 66 12.24 -23.28 1.57
C ILE A 66 12.41 -21.83 2.01
N LEU A 67 13.53 -21.51 2.65
CA LEU A 67 13.84 -20.16 3.09
C LEU A 67 14.05 -19.20 1.91
N ASN A 68 14.90 -19.56 0.95
CA ASN A 68 15.36 -18.66 -0.11
C ASN A 68 14.38 -18.50 -1.26
N GLU A 69 13.68 -19.56 -1.67
CA GLU A 69 12.81 -19.51 -2.84
C GLU A 69 11.33 -19.34 -2.48
N LEU A 70 10.91 -19.76 -1.28
CA LEU A 70 9.50 -19.71 -0.87
C LEU A 70 9.20 -18.63 0.16
N ARG A 71 9.99 -18.54 1.25
CA ARG A 71 9.68 -17.64 2.37
C ARG A 71 10.20 -16.22 2.17
N LEU A 72 11.47 -16.07 1.81
CA LEU A 72 12.10 -14.76 1.65
C LEU A 72 11.35 -13.89 0.62
N PRO A 73 11.06 -14.36 -0.60
CA PRO A 73 10.37 -13.55 -1.59
C PRO A 73 8.96 -13.15 -1.14
N ARG A 74 8.21 -14.08 -0.53
CA ARG A 74 6.86 -13.84 -0.02
C ARG A 74 6.85 -12.79 1.09
N VAL A 75 7.73 -12.92 2.08
CA VAL A 75 7.79 -12.00 3.22
C VAL A 75 8.26 -10.60 2.80
N LEU A 76 9.25 -10.51 1.89
CA LEU A 76 9.70 -9.23 1.35
C LEU A 76 8.61 -8.56 0.51
N LEU A 77 7.96 -9.31 -0.38
CA LEU A 77 6.87 -8.79 -1.19
C LEU A 77 5.70 -8.30 -0.32
N ALA A 78 5.32 -9.08 0.70
CA ALA A 78 4.31 -8.69 1.69
C ALA A 78 4.62 -7.34 2.33
N PHE A 79 5.87 -7.15 2.77
CA PHE A 79 6.32 -5.91 3.38
C PHE A 79 6.27 -4.74 2.40
N MET A 80 6.73 -4.95 1.17
CA MET A 80 6.75 -3.93 0.11
C MET A 80 5.34 -3.49 -0.31
N VAL A 81 4.43 -4.45 -0.45
CA VAL A 81 3.01 -4.23 -0.74
C VAL A 81 2.37 -3.42 0.38
N GLY A 82 2.56 -3.83 1.63
CA GLY A 82 2.04 -3.10 2.78
C GLY A 82 2.61 -1.69 2.90
N ALA A 83 3.91 -1.52 2.64
CA ALA A 83 4.55 -0.21 2.63
C ALA A 83 3.98 0.71 1.54
N ALA A 84 3.79 0.18 0.33
CA ALA A 84 3.18 0.92 -0.78
C ALA A 84 1.74 1.33 -0.47
N LEU A 85 0.91 0.42 0.07
CA LEU A 85 -0.47 0.72 0.47
C LEU A 85 -0.53 1.76 1.60
N GLY A 86 0.33 1.63 2.61
CA GLY A 86 0.42 2.58 3.72
C GLY A 86 0.78 4.00 3.25
N VAL A 87 1.75 4.11 2.34
CA VAL A 87 2.14 5.41 1.75
C VAL A 87 1.05 5.95 0.82
N ALA A 88 0.48 5.12 -0.06
CA ALA A 88 -0.64 5.53 -0.92
C ALA A 88 -1.82 6.07 -0.09
N GLY A 89 -2.18 5.36 0.97
CA GLY A 89 -3.18 5.80 1.92
C GLY A 89 -2.85 7.14 2.58
N SER A 90 -1.61 7.32 3.05
CA SER A 90 -1.16 8.58 3.64
C SER A 90 -1.30 9.76 2.67
N ILE A 91 -0.93 9.56 1.40
CA ILE A 91 -1.03 10.57 0.34
C ILE A 91 -2.50 10.94 0.12
N LEU A 92 -3.34 9.93 -0.02
CA LEU A 92 -4.74 10.11 -0.33
C LEU A 92 -5.49 10.83 0.80
N GLN A 93 -5.21 10.47 2.05
CA GLN A 93 -5.73 11.14 3.23
C GLN A 93 -5.29 12.60 3.31
N ALA A 94 -4.05 12.91 2.90
CA ALA A 94 -3.56 14.28 2.85
C ALA A 94 -4.22 15.11 1.74
N ILE A 95 -4.46 14.52 0.56
CA ILE A 95 -5.11 15.19 -0.57
C ILE A 95 -6.59 15.48 -0.28
N ILE A 96 -7.31 14.47 0.21
CA ILE A 96 -8.75 14.51 0.45
C ILE A 96 -9.05 15.24 1.76
N ARG A 97 -8.04 15.44 2.61
CA ARG A 97 -8.19 16.01 3.96
C ARG A 97 -9.21 15.23 4.79
N ASN A 98 -9.29 13.93 4.57
CA ASN A 98 -10.18 13.02 5.27
C ASN A 98 -9.36 11.84 5.81
N PRO A 99 -9.29 11.62 7.14
CA PRO A 99 -8.55 10.50 7.71
C PRO A 99 -9.13 9.12 7.37
N LEU A 100 -10.34 9.07 6.80
CA LEU A 100 -11.01 7.85 6.38
C LEU A 100 -10.83 7.54 4.89
N ALA A 101 -10.07 8.35 4.15
CA ALA A 101 -9.76 8.04 2.75
C ALA A 101 -8.78 6.86 2.65
N SER A 102 -9.03 5.96 1.70
CA SER A 102 -8.13 4.87 1.34
C SER A 102 -8.24 4.54 -0.16
N PRO A 103 -7.19 3.98 -0.78
CA PRO A 103 -7.21 3.66 -2.21
C PRO A 103 -8.31 2.66 -2.60
N ASP A 104 -8.60 1.73 -1.70
CA ASP A 104 -9.66 0.74 -1.78
C ASP A 104 -11.06 1.37 -1.76
N ILE A 105 -11.30 2.38 -0.92
CA ILE A 105 -12.61 3.06 -0.84
C ILE A 105 -12.88 3.91 -2.09
N ILE A 106 -11.85 4.49 -2.71
CA ILE A 106 -12.01 5.38 -3.86
C ILE A 106 -12.19 4.62 -5.17
N GLY A 107 -11.90 3.32 -5.20
CA GLY A 107 -12.07 2.48 -6.39
C GLY A 107 -10.81 2.29 -7.22
N ILE A 108 -9.64 2.74 -6.75
CA ILE A 108 -8.35 2.46 -7.41
C ILE A 108 -8.12 0.95 -7.43
N THR A 109 -8.31 0.29 -6.29
CA THR A 109 -8.21 -1.18 -6.19
C THR A 109 -9.24 -1.87 -7.08
N ALA A 110 -10.47 -1.35 -7.19
CA ALA A 110 -11.49 -1.91 -8.07
C ALA A 110 -11.09 -1.83 -9.56
N GLY A 111 -10.42 -0.76 -9.98
CA GLY A 111 -9.83 -0.66 -11.32
C GLY A 111 -8.68 -1.64 -11.54
N ALA A 112 -7.83 -1.84 -10.53
CA ALA A 112 -6.80 -2.88 -10.58
C ALA A 112 -7.43 -4.28 -10.75
N SER A 113 -8.50 -4.55 -9.99
CA SER A 113 -9.27 -5.79 -10.10
C SER A 113 -9.84 -5.98 -11.50
N ALA A 114 -10.50 -4.97 -12.06
CA ALA A 114 -11.03 -5.06 -13.41
C ALA A 114 -9.92 -5.36 -14.43
N GLY A 115 -8.80 -4.63 -14.37
CA GLY A 115 -7.66 -4.87 -15.27
C GLY A 115 -7.08 -6.28 -15.16
N ALA A 116 -6.87 -6.77 -13.92
CA ALA A 116 -6.35 -8.12 -13.67
C ALA A 116 -7.33 -9.21 -14.13
N ILE A 117 -8.62 -9.08 -13.82
CA ILE A 117 -9.62 -10.07 -14.20
C ILE A 117 -9.81 -10.09 -15.72
N ILE A 118 -9.82 -8.92 -16.39
CA ILE A 118 -9.83 -8.86 -17.86
C ILE A 118 -8.62 -9.63 -18.43
N PHE A 119 -7.43 -9.44 -17.85
CA PHE A 119 -6.24 -10.19 -18.25
C PHE A 119 -6.41 -11.70 -18.06
N ILE A 120 -6.86 -12.12 -16.87
CA ILE A 120 -7.03 -13.53 -16.50
C ILE A 120 -8.05 -14.23 -17.39
N VAL A 121 -9.12 -13.54 -17.78
CA VAL A 121 -10.21 -14.14 -18.57
C VAL A 121 -9.90 -14.14 -20.06
N VAL A 122 -9.33 -13.06 -20.59
CA VAL A 122 -9.19 -12.88 -22.05
C VAL A 122 -7.80 -13.27 -22.57
N PHE A 123 -6.75 -13.05 -21.77
CA PHE A 123 -5.36 -13.12 -22.23
C PHE A 123 -4.56 -14.26 -21.59
N LEU A 124 -5.09 -14.90 -20.55
CA LEU A 124 -4.40 -16.01 -19.89
C LEU A 124 -4.31 -17.21 -20.84
N GLY A 125 -3.08 -17.64 -21.13
CA GLY A 125 -2.80 -18.74 -22.07
C GLY A 125 -2.35 -18.28 -23.46
N THR A 126 -2.60 -17.02 -23.83
CA THR A 126 -2.09 -16.41 -25.08
C THR A 126 -0.96 -15.42 -24.81
N VAL A 127 -1.04 -14.68 -23.71
CA VAL A 127 -0.04 -13.71 -23.26
C VAL A 127 0.63 -14.20 -21.98
N SER A 128 1.93 -13.95 -21.84
CA SER A 128 2.68 -14.30 -20.64
C SER A 128 2.09 -13.66 -19.39
N ALA A 129 1.95 -14.44 -18.31
CA ALA A 129 1.42 -13.98 -17.03
C ALA A 129 2.22 -12.82 -16.41
N VAL A 130 3.44 -12.58 -16.87
CA VAL A 130 4.28 -11.42 -16.49
C VAL A 130 3.60 -10.07 -16.81
N PHE A 131 2.67 -10.04 -17.76
CA PHE A 131 1.91 -8.82 -18.10
C PHE A 131 0.65 -8.60 -17.25
N MET A 132 0.26 -9.57 -16.42
CA MET A 132 -0.91 -9.41 -15.53
C MET A 132 -0.76 -8.22 -14.57
N PRO A 133 0.40 -7.99 -13.91
CA PRO A 133 0.61 -6.81 -13.10
C PRO A 133 0.47 -5.50 -13.88
N VAL A 134 0.91 -5.48 -15.14
CA VAL A 134 0.79 -4.29 -16.01
C VAL A 134 -0.68 -4.00 -16.30
N ALA A 135 -1.49 -5.03 -16.61
CA ALA A 135 -2.92 -4.88 -16.83
C ALA A 135 -3.65 -4.34 -15.57
N ALA A 136 -3.27 -4.82 -14.39
CA ALA A 136 -3.81 -4.34 -13.13
C ALA A 136 -3.45 -2.86 -12.87
N ILE A 137 -2.18 -2.47 -13.05
CA ILE A 137 -1.74 -1.08 -12.89
C ILE A 137 -2.45 -0.17 -13.90
N LEU A 138 -2.56 -0.59 -15.16
CA LEU A 138 -3.29 0.17 -16.19
C LEU A 138 -4.77 0.34 -15.83
N GLY A 139 -5.43 -0.73 -15.37
CA GLY A 139 -6.81 -0.66 -14.90
C GLY A 139 -7.00 0.34 -13.75
N ALA A 140 -6.08 0.34 -12.78
CA ALA A 140 -6.08 1.31 -11.68
C ALA A 140 -5.90 2.76 -12.18
N VAL A 141 -4.97 2.99 -13.11
CA VAL A 141 -4.70 4.32 -13.69
C VAL A 141 -5.88 4.82 -14.53
N ILE A 142 -6.48 3.96 -15.35
CA ILE A 142 -7.66 4.29 -16.17
C ILE A 142 -8.81 4.69 -15.26
N VAL A 143 -9.14 3.86 -14.26
CA VAL A 143 -10.24 4.13 -13.34
C VAL A 143 -9.99 5.39 -12.52
N ALA A 144 -8.77 5.57 -11.99
CA ALA A 144 -8.43 6.79 -11.26
C ALA A 144 -8.54 8.05 -12.15
N SER A 145 -8.16 7.95 -13.43
CA SER A 145 -8.29 9.04 -14.40
C SER A 145 -9.76 9.36 -14.68
N ILE A 146 -10.61 8.34 -14.87
CA ILE A 146 -12.06 8.52 -15.05
C ILE A 146 -12.66 9.20 -13.82
N ILE A 147 -12.35 8.72 -12.61
CA ILE A 147 -12.84 9.33 -11.37
C ILE A 147 -12.41 10.79 -11.27
N TYR A 148 -11.15 11.08 -11.58
CA TYR A 148 -10.62 12.45 -11.52
C TYR A 148 -11.31 13.38 -12.53
N LEU A 149 -11.48 12.92 -13.77
CA LEU A 149 -12.14 13.69 -14.83
C LEU A 149 -13.61 13.97 -14.49
N LEU A 150 -14.35 12.98 -14.01
CA LEU A 150 -15.74 13.15 -13.59
C LEU A 150 -15.88 14.01 -12.32
N ALA A 151 -14.88 13.99 -11.44
CA ALA A 151 -14.86 14.83 -10.25
C ALA A 151 -14.49 16.30 -10.53
N TRP A 152 -14.00 16.61 -11.74
CA TRP A 152 -13.54 17.94 -12.09
C TRP A 152 -14.71 18.90 -12.37
N ASN A 153 -14.83 19.97 -11.57
CA ASN A 153 -15.69 21.12 -11.88
C ASN A 153 -15.09 22.36 -11.22
N ASN A 154 -14.25 23.11 -11.97
CA ASN A 154 -13.42 24.21 -11.47
C ASN A 154 -12.53 23.83 -10.26
N GLY A 155 -12.07 22.59 -10.25
CA GLY A 155 -11.34 21.97 -9.15
C GLY A 155 -12.00 20.67 -8.69
N VAL A 156 -11.26 19.91 -7.88
CA VAL A 156 -11.71 18.63 -7.32
C VAL A 156 -12.01 18.82 -5.84
N THR A 157 -13.26 18.58 -5.46
CA THR A 157 -13.65 18.53 -4.05
C THR A 157 -13.49 17.10 -3.51
N PRO A 158 -13.01 16.94 -2.26
CA PRO A 158 -12.87 15.64 -1.61
C PRO A 158 -14.13 14.76 -1.66
N ILE A 159 -15.29 15.34 -1.35
CA ILE A 159 -16.55 14.60 -1.28
C ILE A 159 -17.02 14.08 -2.64
N ARG A 160 -16.86 14.88 -3.70
CA ARG A 160 -17.24 14.47 -5.06
C ARG A 160 -16.35 13.34 -5.55
N LEU A 161 -15.04 13.42 -5.28
CA LEU A 161 -14.10 12.36 -5.63
C LEU A 161 -14.46 11.03 -4.95
N VAL A 162 -14.85 11.07 -3.67
CA VAL A 162 -15.30 9.87 -2.94
C VAL A 162 -16.61 9.32 -3.51
N LEU A 163 -17.63 10.14 -3.73
CA LEU A 163 -18.94 9.68 -4.24
C LEU A 163 -18.83 9.06 -5.65
N ILE A 164 -18.09 9.72 -6.55
CA ILE A 164 -17.82 9.19 -7.89
C ILE A 164 -16.99 7.91 -7.80
N GLY A 165 -15.98 7.89 -6.94
CA GLY A 165 -15.14 6.72 -6.70
C GLY A 165 -15.95 5.49 -6.29
N ILE A 166 -16.88 5.64 -5.33
CA ILE A 166 -17.77 4.56 -4.89
C ILE A 166 -18.65 4.06 -6.05
N GLY A 167 -19.22 4.97 -6.84
CA GLY A 167 -20.04 4.60 -8.00
C GLY A 167 -19.26 3.83 -9.07
N ILE A 168 -18.07 4.32 -9.43
CA ILE A 168 -17.18 3.65 -10.39
C ILE A 168 -16.68 2.31 -9.83
N ALA A 169 -16.35 2.22 -8.55
CA ALA A 169 -15.96 0.96 -7.92
C ALA A 169 -17.07 -0.09 -8.00
N ALA A 170 -18.33 0.29 -7.78
CA ALA A 170 -19.48 -0.60 -7.93
C ALA A 170 -19.63 -1.07 -9.39
N ALA A 171 -19.46 -0.18 -10.36
CA ALA A 171 -19.48 -0.53 -11.79
C ALA A 171 -18.34 -1.51 -12.15
N MET A 172 -17.11 -1.26 -11.69
CA MET A 172 -15.98 -2.17 -11.91
C MET A 172 -16.21 -3.54 -11.28
N LYS A 173 -16.78 -3.59 -10.07
CA LYS A 173 -17.18 -4.85 -9.41
C LYS A 173 -18.22 -5.62 -10.23
N ALA A 174 -19.20 -4.92 -10.82
CA ALA A 174 -20.20 -5.54 -11.69
C ALA A 174 -19.57 -6.13 -12.97
N ILE A 175 -18.62 -5.42 -13.59
CA ILE A 175 -17.86 -5.92 -14.75
C ILE A 175 -17.08 -7.17 -14.36
N VAL A 176 -16.32 -7.11 -13.26
CA VAL A 176 -15.55 -8.27 -12.76
C VAL A 176 -16.45 -9.48 -12.53
N LEU A 177 -17.60 -9.28 -11.88
CA LEU A 177 -18.55 -10.36 -11.60
C LEU A 177 -19.11 -10.96 -12.90
N MET A 178 -19.52 -10.11 -13.86
CA MET A 178 -19.98 -10.56 -15.18
C MET A 178 -18.92 -11.41 -15.88
N MET A 179 -17.66 -10.97 -15.87
CA MET A 179 -16.57 -11.73 -16.50
C MET A 179 -16.37 -13.10 -15.84
N ILE A 180 -16.41 -13.16 -14.51
CA ILE A 180 -16.27 -14.43 -13.77
C ILE A 180 -17.43 -15.38 -14.10
N VAL A 181 -18.67 -14.89 -14.13
CA VAL A 181 -19.85 -15.70 -14.45
C VAL A 181 -19.78 -16.28 -15.87
N LEU A 182 -19.17 -15.55 -16.80
CA LEU A 182 -18.99 -15.98 -18.19
C LEU A 182 -17.74 -16.85 -18.41
N SER A 183 -16.94 -17.11 -17.37
CA SER A 183 -15.67 -17.83 -17.45
C SER A 183 -15.76 -19.27 -16.97
N ASP A 184 -14.85 -20.12 -17.45
CA ASP A 184 -14.71 -21.49 -16.98
C ASP A 184 -14.28 -21.57 -15.50
N THR A 185 -14.59 -22.69 -14.85
CA THR A 185 -14.35 -22.92 -13.41
C THR A 185 -12.90 -22.73 -12.98
N ALA A 186 -11.93 -23.09 -13.82
CA ALA A 186 -10.51 -22.93 -13.54
C ALA A 186 -10.08 -21.45 -13.51
N VAL A 187 -10.61 -20.64 -14.43
CA VAL A 187 -10.37 -19.19 -14.51
C VAL A 187 -11.01 -18.50 -13.29
N THR A 188 -12.22 -18.90 -12.95
CA THR A 188 -12.97 -18.43 -11.78
C THR A 188 -12.22 -18.65 -10.47
N THR A 189 -11.59 -19.81 -10.27
CA THR A 189 -10.78 -20.08 -9.06
C THR A 189 -9.59 -19.12 -8.95
N LYS A 190 -8.87 -18.88 -10.06
CA LYS A 190 -7.75 -17.92 -10.09
C LYS A 190 -8.23 -16.49 -9.84
N ALA A 191 -9.37 -16.10 -10.41
CA ALA A 191 -9.98 -14.80 -10.20
C ALA A 191 -10.34 -14.57 -8.71
N TYR A 192 -10.94 -15.56 -8.04
CA TYR A 192 -11.25 -15.46 -6.61
C TYR A 192 -10.01 -15.35 -5.72
N LEU A 193 -8.95 -16.11 -6.02
CA LEU A 193 -7.67 -15.98 -5.31
C LEU A 193 -7.06 -14.58 -5.47
N TRP A 194 -7.17 -13.98 -6.66
CA TRP A 194 -6.69 -12.63 -6.90
C TRP A 194 -7.54 -11.59 -6.14
N LEU A 195 -8.88 -11.70 -6.21
CA LEU A 195 -9.80 -10.76 -5.58
C LEU A 195 -9.71 -10.74 -4.05
N THR A 196 -9.40 -11.89 -3.44
CA THR A 196 -9.28 -12.02 -1.98
C THR A 196 -7.93 -11.56 -1.42
N GLY A 197 -6.97 -11.26 -2.31
CA GLY A 197 -5.65 -10.76 -1.95
C GLY A 197 -4.75 -11.83 -1.33
N SER A 198 -3.82 -12.37 -2.11
CA SER A 198 -2.91 -13.43 -1.67
C SER A 198 -1.48 -13.17 -2.12
N LEU A 199 -0.53 -13.58 -1.29
CA LEU A 199 0.90 -13.58 -1.57
C LEU A 199 1.41 -15.00 -1.88
N TYR A 200 0.49 -15.96 -2.04
CA TYR A 200 0.81 -17.31 -2.47
C TYR A 200 1.46 -17.29 -3.86
N GLY A 201 2.51 -18.10 -4.06
CA GLY A 201 3.25 -18.15 -5.32
C GLY A 201 4.18 -16.97 -5.57
N SER A 202 4.46 -16.14 -4.55
CA SER A 202 5.47 -15.08 -4.64
C SER A 202 6.86 -15.63 -4.90
N ASN A 203 7.59 -15.00 -5.82
CA ASN A 203 8.97 -15.36 -6.18
C ASN A 203 9.84 -14.10 -6.30
N TRP A 204 11.15 -14.29 -6.48
CA TRP A 204 12.11 -13.18 -6.62
C TRP A 204 11.82 -12.26 -7.80
N GLY A 205 11.27 -12.77 -8.90
CA GLY A 205 10.84 -11.95 -10.04
C GLY A 205 9.78 -10.92 -9.64
N HIS A 206 8.83 -11.26 -8.78
CA HIS A 206 7.85 -10.31 -8.23
C HIS A 206 8.51 -9.26 -7.33
N VAL A 207 9.45 -9.68 -6.47
CA VAL A 207 10.20 -8.77 -5.59
C VAL A 207 10.98 -7.74 -6.41
N TYR A 208 11.76 -8.20 -7.40
CA TYR A 208 12.53 -7.31 -8.28
C TYR A 208 11.64 -6.42 -9.15
N SER A 209 10.45 -6.88 -9.51
CA SER A 209 9.49 -6.07 -10.27
C SER A 209 8.81 -4.99 -9.41
N MET A 210 8.60 -5.25 -8.12
CA MET A 210 8.05 -4.29 -7.16
C MET A 210 9.08 -3.26 -6.68
N LEU A 211 10.37 -3.64 -6.63
CA LEU A 211 11.46 -2.86 -6.04
C LEU A 211 11.60 -1.43 -6.63
N PRO A 212 11.58 -1.23 -7.96
CA PRO A 212 11.71 0.11 -8.54
C PRO A 212 10.59 1.05 -8.11
N PHE A 213 9.36 0.54 -7.99
CA PHE A 213 8.22 1.36 -7.57
C PHE A 213 8.37 1.84 -6.13
N VAL A 214 8.74 0.93 -5.22
CA VAL A 214 8.93 1.27 -3.80
C VAL A 214 10.11 2.24 -3.63
N LEU A 215 11.26 1.94 -4.24
CA LEU A 215 12.48 2.76 -4.12
C LEU A 215 12.38 4.12 -4.81
N LEU A 216 11.54 4.25 -5.84
CA LEU A 216 11.33 5.53 -6.51
C LEU A 216 10.22 6.34 -5.83
N PHE A 217 9.02 5.78 -5.71
CA PHE A 217 7.83 6.54 -5.35
C PHE A 217 7.71 6.85 -3.85
N ILE A 218 8.21 6.00 -2.95
CA ILE A 218 8.20 6.31 -1.51
C ILE A 218 9.14 7.49 -1.20
N PRO A 219 10.42 7.48 -1.60
CA PRO A 219 11.30 8.64 -1.40
C PRO A 219 10.83 9.89 -2.13
N LEU A 220 10.31 9.75 -3.36
CA LEU A 220 9.72 10.87 -4.09
C LEU A 220 8.55 11.49 -3.33
N THR A 221 7.69 10.67 -2.71
CA THR A 221 6.60 11.15 -1.86
C THR A 221 7.14 11.91 -0.65
N ALA A 222 8.15 11.39 0.04
CA ALA A 222 8.76 12.08 1.19
C ALA A 222 9.36 13.44 0.79
N PHE A 223 9.97 13.53 -0.39
CA PHE A 223 10.49 14.78 -0.95
C PHE A 223 9.36 15.77 -1.26
N LEU A 224 8.29 15.33 -1.92
CA LEU A 224 7.14 16.16 -2.27
C LEU A 224 6.31 16.58 -1.05
N ALA A 225 6.24 15.73 -0.02
CA ALA A 225 5.48 15.95 1.21
C ALA A 225 5.93 17.21 1.97
N ARG A 226 7.22 17.54 1.88
CA ARG A 226 7.81 18.77 2.45
C ARG A 226 7.13 20.04 1.97
N SER A 227 6.69 20.00 0.71
CA SER A 227 6.14 21.12 -0.01
C SER A 227 4.62 21.27 0.17
N VAL A 228 3.99 20.30 0.85
CA VAL A 228 2.56 20.23 1.18
C VAL A 228 2.26 20.87 2.53
N SER A 229 3.25 21.01 3.43
CA SER A 229 3.04 21.58 4.77
C SER A 229 2.52 23.03 4.76
N VAL A 230 2.78 23.79 3.69
CA VAL A 230 2.22 25.14 3.48
C VAL A 230 0.71 25.12 3.18
N LYS A 231 0.17 24.00 2.67
CA LYS A 231 -1.24 23.87 2.29
C LYS A 231 -2.19 23.65 3.47
N GLU A 232 -1.65 23.30 4.64
CA GLU A 232 -2.44 23.19 5.88
C GLU A 232 -3.01 24.54 6.33
N LEU A 233 -2.47 25.66 5.82
CA LEU A 233 -2.95 27.02 6.06
C LEU A 233 -4.21 27.39 5.23
N GLY A 234 -4.57 26.60 4.22
CA GLY A 234 -5.69 26.88 3.30
C GLY A 234 -5.27 26.93 1.84
N ASP A 235 -6.14 26.51 0.93
CA ASP A 235 -5.85 26.46 -0.52
C ASP A 235 -5.63 27.88 -1.08
N ASP A 236 -6.34 28.89 -0.56
CA ASP A 236 -6.23 30.30 -0.97
C ASP A 236 -4.90 30.93 -0.54
N ILE A 237 -4.48 30.69 0.71
CA ILE A 237 -3.20 31.18 1.25
C ILE A 237 -2.03 30.52 0.50
N ALA A 238 -2.10 29.21 0.23
CA ALA A 238 -1.06 28.52 -0.52
C ALA A 238 -0.96 29.01 -1.99
N THR A 239 -2.09 29.35 -2.61
CA THR A 239 -2.12 29.91 -3.97
C THR A 239 -1.56 31.34 -3.99
N GLY A 240 -1.88 32.17 -2.99
CA GLY A 240 -1.31 33.50 -2.80
C GLY A 240 0.21 33.51 -2.59
N LEU A 241 0.77 32.41 -2.06
CA LEU A 241 2.21 32.19 -1.92
C LEU A 241 2.88 31.60 -3.19
N GLY A 242 2.17 31.54 -4.33
CA GLY A 242 2.70 31.09 -5.62
C GLY A 242 2.82 29.56 -5.78
N VAL A 243 2.27 28.77 -4.85
CA VAL A 243 2.30 27.30 -4.95
C VAL A 243 1.24 26.84 -5.95
N LYS A 244 1.64 26.11 -7.00
CA LYS A 244 0.70 25.41 -7.91
C LYS A 244 0.03 24.24 -7.19
N VAL A 245 -0.97 24.53 -6.36
CA VAL A 245 -1.63 23.56 -5.46
C VAL A 245 -2.19 22.36 -6.23
N GLN A 246 -2.86 22.62 -7.36
CA GLN A 246 -3.52 21.60 -8.19
C GLN A 246 -2.51 20.67 -8.85
N SER A 247 -1.43 21.18 -9.47
CA SER A 247 -0.40 20.34 -10.11
C SER A 247 0.26 19.39 -9.11
N ARG A 248 0.54 19.86 -7.88
CA ARG A 248 1.08 19.00 -6.82
C ARG A 248 0.07 17.97 -6.31
N ARG A 249 -1.22 18.34 -6.23
CA ARG A 249 -2.30 17.41 -5.83
C ARG A 249 -2.43 16.30 -6.87
N PHE A 250 -2.42 16.66 -8.15
CA PHE A 250 -2.43 15.71 -9.26
C PHE A 250 -1.22 14.76 -9.23
N LEU A 251 0.00 15.29 -9.07
CA LEU A 251 1.20 14.46 -8.99
C LEU A 251 1.16 13.47 -7.81
N LEU A 252 0.78 13.94 -6.62
CA LEU A 252 0.65 13.06 -5.46
C LEU A 252 -0.45 12.02 -5.65
N LEU A 253 -1.59 12.39 -6.25
CA LEU A 253 -2.64 11.44 -6.58
C LEU A 253 -2.12 10.36 -7.54
N LEU A 254 -1.39 10.75 -8.59
CA LEU A 254 -0.77 9.82 -9.53
C LEU A 254 0.17 8.85 -8.81
N ILE A 255 1.02 9.36 -7.90
CA ILE A 255 1.93 8.51 -7.11
C ILE A 255 1.14 7.55 -6.22
N SER A 256 0.07 8.01 -5.57
CA SER A 256 -0.82 7.15 -4.78
C SER A 256 -1.46 6.05 -5.61
N VAL A 257 -1.91 6.38 -6.83
CA VAL A 257 -2.53 5.43 -7.76
C VAL A 257 -1.51 4.40 -8.22
N VAL A 258 -0.30 4.82 -8.56
CA VAL A 258 0.77 3.90 -8.96
C VAL A 258 1.15 2.98 -7.80
N LEU A 259 1.43 3.50 -6.60
CA LEU A 259 1.76 2.68 -5.44
C LEU A 259 0.65 1.67 -5.08
N ALA A 260 -0.61 2.11 -5.04
CA ALA A 260 -1.74 1.23 -4.74
C ALA A 260 -2.01 0.22 -5.86
N GLY A 261 -1.94 0.66 -7.13
CA GLY A 261 -2.11 -0.19 -8.30
C GLY A 261 -1.02 -1.26 -8.38
N THR A 262 0.24 -0.91 -8.14
CA THR A 262 1.35 -1.87 -8.09
C THR A 262 1.19 -2.83 -6.92
N ALA A 263 0.78 -2.36 -5.73
CA ALA A 263 0.49 -3.25 -4.61
C ALA A 263 -0.62 -4.25 -4.94
N ALA A 264 -1.72 -3.78 -5.54
CA ALA A 264 -2.82 -4.64 -5.99
C ALA A 264 -2.41 -5.60 -7.10
N ALA A 265 -1.51 -5.18 -7.99
CA ALA A 265 -1.01 -5.99 -9.09
C ALA A 265 -0.25 -7.24 -8.62
N PHE A 266 0.49 -7.14 -7.51
CA PHE A 266 1.32 -8.25 -6.99
C PHE A 266 0.69 -9.02 -5.85
N ALA A 267 -0.24 -8.43 -5.09
CA ALA A 267 -0.85 -9.08 -3.93
C ALA A 267 -2.38 -9.17 -3.99
N GLY A 268 -3.00 -8.72 -5.08
CA GLY A 268 -4.45 -8.71 -5.25
C GLY A 268 -5.16 -7.70 -4.35
N GLY A 269 -6.43 -7.96 -4.04
CA GLY A 269 -7.31 -7.09 -3.26
C GLY A 269 -6.98 -7.01 -1.75
N ILE A 270 -5.82 -6.49 -1.36
CA ILE A 270 -5.52 -6.22 0.05
C ILE A 270 -6.15 -4.89 0.48
N GLU A 271 -7.19 -4.98 1.32
CA GLU A 271 -7.99 -3.84 1.77
C GLU A 271 -7.56 -3.29 3.14
N PHE A 272 -8.01 -2.07 3.47
CA PHE A 272 -7.85 -1.36 4.74
C PHE A 272 -6.43 -0.99 5.19
N VAL A 273 -5.37 -1.56 4.63
CA VAL A 273 -3.97 -1.22 5.01
C VAL A 273 -3.68 0.27 4.80
N GLY A 274 -4.13 0.82 3.67
CA GLY A 274 -4.00 2.25 3.36
C GLY A 274 -4.82 3.15 4.29
N LEU A 275 -5.81 2.62 5.01
CA LEU A 275 -6.53 3.37 6.02
C LEU A 275 -5.83 3.30 7.38
N ILE A 276 -5.51 2.09 7.83
CA ILE A 276 -5.03 1.79 9.18
C ILE A 276 -3.61 2.31 9.39
N ALA A 277 -2.70 2.05 8.47
CA ALA A 277 -1.28 2.38 8.63
C ALA A 277 -1.02 3.88 8.88
N PRO A 278 -1.53 4.81 8.04
CA PRO A 278 -1.37 6.24 8.31
C PRO A 278 -2.19 6.74 9.49
N HIS A 279 -3.28 6.06 9.87
CA HIS A 279 -4.00 6.40 11.10
C HIS A 279 -3.15 6.12 12.35
N ILE A 280 -2.60 4.90 12.47
CA ILE A 280 -1.69 4.54 13.56
C ILE A 280 -0.46 5.45 13.56
N GLY A 281 0.11 5.71 12.37
CA GLY A 281 1.26 6.61 12.25
C GLY A 281 0.98 8.00 12.83
N ARG A 282 -0.20 8.56 12.58
CA ARG A 282 -0.60 9.87 13.13
C ARG A 282 -0.76 9.86 14.65
N LEU A 283 -1.19 8.74 15.25
CA LEU A 283 -1.25 8.60 16.71
C LEU A 283 0.16 8.61 17.33
N LEU A 284 1.15 8.04 16.64
CA LEU A 284 2.53 7.96 17.14
C LEU A 284 3.29 9.28 17.04
N ILE A 285 3.29 9.92 15.86
CA ILE A 285 4.16 11.07 15.56
C ILE A 285 3.41 12.39 15.33
N GLY A 286 2.08 12.39 15.32
CA GLY A 286 1.27 13.57 15.04
C GLY A 286 0.99 13.77 13.54
N ARG A 287 0.66 15.00 13.15
CA ARG A 287 0.04 15.31 11.83
C ARG A 287 1.02 15.65 10.70
N SER A 288 2.33 15.68 10.96
CA SER A 288 3.31 16.04 9.93
C SER A 288 3.31 15.03 8.77
N PHE A 289 2.89 15.48 7.58
CA PHE A 289 2.79 14.62 6.40
C PHE A 289 4.14 14.01 5.99
N ALA A 290 5.23 14.79 6.01
CA ALA A 290 6.55 14.29 5.66
C ALA A 290 7.06 13.22 6.65
N ALA A 291 6.81 13.40 7.94
CA ALA A 291 7.15 12.41 8.97
C ALA A 291 6.28 11.14 8.88
N LEU A 292 5.05 11.29 8.37
CA LEU A 292 4.08 10.20 8.25
C LEU A 292 4.45 9.17 7.17
N ILE A 293 5.20 9.56 6.13
CA ILE A 293 5.58 8.66 5.03
C ILE A 293 6.37 7.42 5.51
N PRO A 294 7.55 7.56 6.16
CA PRO A 294 8.31 6.40 6.61
C PRO A 294 7.57 5.58 7.67
N VAL A 295 6.82 6.24 8.55
CA VAL A 295 6.04 5.58 9.60
C VAL A 295 4.91 4.74 9.01
N SER A 296 4.16 5.28 8.03
CA SER A 296 3.08 4.55 7.36
C SER A 296 3.61 3.41 6.51
N ALA A 297 4.78 3.57 5.89
CA ALA A 297 5.44 2.50 5.14
C ALA A 297 5.77 1.31 6.06
N LEU A 298 6.44 1.56 7.19
CA LEU A 298 6.81 0.52 8.15
C LEU A 298 5.58 -0.18 8.74
N ILE A 299 4.59 0.60 9.19
CA ILE A 299 3.35 0.04 9.77
C ILE A 299 2.58 -0.76 8.73
N GLY A 300 2.41 -0.22 7.52
CA GLY A 300 1.71 -0.92 6.45
C GLY A 300 2.39 -2.24 6.09
N GLY A 301 3.72 -2.23 5.95
CA GLY A 301 4.51 -3.45 5.72
C GLY A 301 4.33 -4.49 6.82
N MET A 302 4.39 -4.08 8.09
CA MET A 302 4.15 -4.98 9.22
C MET A 302 2.73 -5.55 9.24
N ILE A 303 1.70 -4.75 8.93
CA ILE A 303 0.31 -5.21 8.87
C ILE A 303 0.16 -6.33 7.84
N VAL A 304 0.69 -6.16 6.63
CA VAL A 304 0.56 -7.17 5.56
C VAL A 304 1.39 -8.41 5.88
N VAL A 305 2.62 -8.27 6.41
CA VAL A 305 3.43 -9.42 6.83
C VAL A 305 2.74 -10.21 7.94
N LEU A 306 2.13 -9.53 8.92
CA LEU A 306 1.40 -10.20 10.00
C LEU A 306 0.13 -10.89 9.47
N ALA A 307 -0.61 -10.24 8.57
CA ALA A 307 -1.78 -10.85 7.94
C ALA A 307 -1.41 -12.10 7.14
N ASP A 308 -0.37 -12.03 6.31
CA ASP A 308 0.17 -13.19 5.57
C ASP A 308 0.69 -14.29 6.50
N PHE A 309 1.39 -13.90 7.56
CA PHE A 309 1.88 -14.83 8.57
C PHE A 309 0.74 -15.63 9.20
N VAL A 310 -0.32 -14.97 9.67
CA VAL A 310 -1.50 -15.64 10.23
C VAL A 310 -2.16 -16.51 9.16
N ALA A 311 -2.33 -15.99 7.95
CA ALA A 311 -3.02 -16.67 6.86
C ALA A 311 -2.39 -18.01 6.46
N ARG A 312 -1.06 -18.10 6.51
CA ARG A 312 -0.32 -19.33 6.17
C ARG A 312 0.02 -20.25 7.34
N THR A 313 -0.26 -19.86 8.58
CA THR A 313 0.10 -20.64 9.78
C THR A 313 -1.07 -21.09 10.63
N ALA A 314 -2.16 -20.31 10.68
CA ALA A 314 -3.29 -20.61 11.56
C ALA A 314 -4.14 -21.81 11.10
N PHE A 315 -4.10 -22.15 9.80
CA PHE A 315 -4.99 -23.15 9.19
C PHE A 315 -4.24 -24.22 8.38
N LEU A 316 -3.01 -24.56 8.77
CA LEU A 316 -2.22 -25.58 8.07
C LEU A 316 -3.01 -26.90 7.87
N PRO A 317 -2.96 -27.52 6.69
CA PRO A 317 -2.12 -27.20 5.52
C PRO A 317 -2.72 -26.19 4.53
N LEU A 318 -3.85 -25.55 4.84
CA LEU A 318 -4.49 -24.56 3.97
C LEU A 318 -3.73 -23.22 4.00
N ASP A 319 -3.50 -22.65 2.82
CA ASP A 319 -2.91 -21.32 2.66
C ASP A 319 -4.01 -20.32 2.32
N LEU A 320 -4.45 -19.57 3.32
CA LEU A 320 -5.55 -18.62 3.15
C LEU A 320 -5.04 -17.29 2.56
N PRO A 321 -5.90 -16.53 1.85
CA PRO A 321 -5.53 -15.20 1.35
C PRO A 321 -5.33 -14.21 2.50
N ALA A 322 -4.22 -13.45 2.47
CA ALA A 322 -3.88 -12.45 3.48
C ALA A 322 -4.92 -11.32 3.56
N GLY A 323 -5.56 -10.96 2.44
CA GLY A 323 -6.58 -9.91 2.38
C GLY A 323 -7.82 -10.20 3.24
N VAL A 324 -8.15 -11.48 3.47
CA VAL A 324 -9.23 -11.87 4.39
C VAL A 324 -8.95 -11.37 5.81
N PHE A 325 -7.70 -11.49 6.27
CA PHE A 325 -7.30 -11.08 7.62
C PHE A 325 -7.18 -9.56 7.73
N THR A 326 -6.66 -8.87 6.71
CA THR A 326 -6.62 -7.40 6.72
C THR A 326 -8.02 -6.80 6.71
N ALA A 327 -8.96 -7.38 5.95
CA ALA A 327 -10.35 -6.96 5.93
C ALA A 327 -11.08 -7.28 7.25
N ALA A 328 -10.89 -8.48 7.81
CA ALA A 328 -11.51 -8.90 9.07
C ALA A 328 -11.15 -7.98 10.25
N ILE A 329 -9.92 -7.47 10.29
CA ILE A 329 -9.48 -6.50 11.31
C ILE A 329 -9.85 -5.08 10.91
N GLY A 330 -9.70 -4.74 9.63
CA GLY A 330 -9.86 -3.39 9.12
C GLY A 330 -11.28 -2.87 9.12
N ALA A 331 -12.26 -3.71 8.81
CA ALA A 331 -13.66 -3.30 8.79
C ALA A 331 -14.18 -2.90 10.20
N PRO A 332 -14.01 -3.72 11.26
CA PRO A 332 -14.36 -3.30 12.62
C PRO A 332 -13.60 -2.06 13.08
N PHE A 333 -12.31 -1.96 12.75
CA PHE A 333 -11.51 -0.77 13.06
C PHE A 333 -12.06 0.49 12.40
N PHE A 334 -12.45 0.41 11.12
CA PHE A 334 -13.07 1.51 10.40
C PHE A 334 -14.40 1.95 11.03
N ILE A 335 -15.26 1.00 11.40
CA ILE A 335 -16.53 1.28 12.09
C ILE A 335 -16.29 1.96 13.44
N TYR A 336 -15.31 1.47 14.20
CA TYR A 336 -14.92 2.08 15.47
C TYR A 336 -14.45 3.54 15.28
N LEU A 337 -13.63 3.81 14.26
CA LEU A 337 -13.19 5.18 13.95
C LEU A 337 -14.35 6.09 13.56
N LEU A 338 -15.32 5.60 12.79
CA LEU A 338 -16.54 6.35 12.48
C LEU A 338 -17.32 6.69 13.74
N PHE A 339 -17.51 5.73 14.64
CA PHE A 339 -18.24 5.95 15.89
C PHE A 339 -17.55 6.98 16.78
N ARG A 340 -16.22 6.89 16.92
CA ARG A 340 -15.43 7.82 17.74
C ARG A 340 -15.45 9.25 17.18
N ASN A 341 -15.49 9.41 15.86
CA ASN A 341 -15.49 10.72 15.21
C ASN A 341 -16.90 11.33 15.04
N ARG A 342 -17.97 10.70 15.55
CA ARG A 342 -19.34 11.28 15.51
C ARG A 342 -19.51 12.51 16.42
N ASN A 343 -18.64 12.69 17.41
CA ASN A 343 -18.73 13.76 18.41
C ASN A 343 -17.65 14.85 18.24
N GLY A 344 -17.09 15.01 17.03
CA GLY A 344 -16.03 15.97 16.73
C GLY A 344 -16.39 16.90 15.58
#